data_AF-A0A9X1YMU7-F1
#
_entry.id   AF-A0A9X1YMU7-F1
#
_cell.length_a   1.000
_cell.length_b   1.000
_cell.length_c   1.000
_cell.angle_alpha   90.00
_cell.angle_beta   90.00
_cell.angle_gamma   90.00
#
_symmetry.space_group_name_H-M   'P 1'
#
loop_
_entity.id
_entity.type
_entity.pdbx_description
1 polymer ?
#
loop_
_entity_poly.entity_id
_entity_poly.type
_entity_poly.pdbx_seq_one_letter_code
_entity_poly.pdbx_strand_id
1 'polypeptide(L)'
;MAILSSTISAWEPFEASLLEWRRLCKRMECLDSSQGIDAESDRTHLGEVLWGIEVKDSGSTPRMLGVCWEWREVIPNVVALSNPLGIQSNVRLKDETGALVTPAKLILHLNAAVSGFRWQGRLVRDAGVHRDMAA
;
A
#
# COMPACT_ATOMS: atom_id res chain seq x y z
N MET A 1 -5.35 6.70 13.34
CA MET A 1 -4.98 7.53 12.18
C MET A 1 -5.40 6.78 10.93
N ALA A 2 -6.41 7.26 10.21
CA ALA A 2 -6.95 6.63 8.99
C ALA A 2 -6.97 7.64 7.83
N ILE A 3 -5.88 8.39 7.68
CA ILE A 3 -5.83 9.55 6.78
C ILE A 3 -5.63 9.05 5.35
N LEU A 4 -4.69 8.12 5.13
CA LEU A 4 -4.34 7.66 3.79
C LEU A 4 -5.40 6.71 3.21
N SER A 5 -6.01 5.91 4.08
CA SER A 5 -7.20 5.09 3.78
C SER A 5 -8.39 5.93 3.32
N SER A 6 -8.57 7.13 3.88
CA SER A 6 -9.60 8.08 3.41
C SER A 6 -9.26 8.67 2.04
N THR A 7 -7.97 8.98 1.78
CA THR A 7 -7.51 9.48 0.48
C THR A 7 -7.77 8.50 -0.64
N ILE A 8 -7.40 7.22 -0.46
CA ILE A 8 -7.58 6.21 -1.50
C ILE A 8 -9.06 5.92 -1.78
N SER A 9 -9.91 6.03 -0.76
CA SER A 9 -11.36 5.83 -0.88
C SER A 9 -12.05 6.95 -1.67
N ALA A 10 -11.44 8.14 -1.74
CA ALA A 10 -11.94 9.26 -2.53
C ALA A 10 -11.57 9.15 -4.02
N TRP A 11 -10.66 8.26 -4.40
CA TRP A 11 -10.26 8.07 -5.80
C TRP A 11 -11.30 7.27 -6.57
N GLU A 12 -11.50 7.63 -7.84
CA GLU A 12 -12.42 6.91 -8.71
C GLU A 12 -12.03 5.43 -8.85
N PRO A 13 -13.01 4.50 -8.94
CA PRO A 13 -12.70 3.09 -9.15
C PRO A 13 -11.92 2.85 -10.45
N PHE A 14 -10.76 2.21 -10.35
CA PHE A 14 -9.88 1.94 -11.48
C PHE A 14 -10.08 0.50 -11.98
N GLU A 15 -10.69 0.33 -13.14
CA GLU A 15 -10.84 -0.99 -13.75
C GLU A 15 -9.54 -1.44 -14.42
N ALA A 16 -9.10 -2.66 -14.15
CA ALA A 16 -7.91 -3.23 -14.75
C ALA A 16 -8.04 -4.74 -14.95
N SER A 17 -7.39 -5.27 -15.98
CA SER A 17 -7.16 -6.73 -16.08
C SER A 17 -6.07 -7.18 -15.10
N LEU A 18 -6.00 -8.47 -14.78
CA LEU A 18 -4.91 -9.02 -13.95
C LEU A 18 -3.51 -8.77 -14.54
N LEU A 19 -3.37 -8.79 -15.87
CA LEU A 19 -2.09 -8.54 -16.54
C LEU A 19 -1.68 -7.07 -16.42
N GLU A 20 -2.62 -6.17 -16.66
CA GLU A 20 -2.42 -4.73 -16.52
C GLU A 20 -2.08 -4.35 -15.07
N TRP A 21 -2.82 -4.88 -14.11
CA TRP A 21 -2.55 -4.73 -12.68
C TRP A 21 -1.09 -5.07 -12.34
N ARG A 22 -0.62 -6.24 -12.74
CA ARG A 22 0.77 -6.69 -12.52
C ARG A 22 1.80 -5.75 -13.16
N ARG A 23 1.49 -5.13 -14.30
CA ARG A 23 2.37 -4.16 -14.97
C ARG A 23 2.37 -2.82 -14.23
N LEU A 24 1.20 -2.36 -13.77
CA LEU A 24 1.06 -1.11 -13.03
C LEU A 24 1.73 -1.19 -11.66
N CYS A 25 1.56 -2.29 -10.90
CA CYS A 25 2.21 -2.49 -9.61
C CYS A 25 3.74 -2.33 -9.68
N LYS A 26 4.38 -2.81 -10.75
CA LYS A 26 5.85 -2.68 -10.93
C LYS A 26 6.32 -1.24 -11.08
N ARG A 27 5.41 -0.32 -11.40
CA ARG A 27 5.68 1.10 -11.64
C ARG A 27 5.14 1.99 -10.52
N MET A 28 4.43 1.41 -9.55
CA MET A 28 3.93 2.17 -8.41
C MET A 28 5.09 2.62 -7.53
N GLU A 29 4.94 3.81 -6.98
CA GLU A 29 5.88 4.40 -6.05
C GLU A 29 5.17 4.76 -4.74
N CYS A 30 5.96 4.97 -3.70
CA CYS A 30 5.43 5.49 -2.44
C CYS A 30 4.99 6.93 -2.67
N LEU A 31 3.70 7.21 -2.46
CA LEU A 31 3.12 8.54 -2.59
C LEU A 31 3.10 9.27 -1.25
N ASP A 32 2.75 8.55 -0.19
CA ASP A 32 2.69 9.09 1.16
C ASP A 32 2.84 7.98 2.22
N SER A 33 3.23 8.36 3.42
CA SER A 33 3.30 7.48 4.59
C SER A 33 3.01 8.25 5.86
N SER A 34 2.23 7.65 6.74
CA SER A 34 2.02 8.17 8.09
C SER A 34 2.79 7.34 9.10
N GLN A 35 3.19 7.97 10.21
CA GLN A 35 3.90 7.32 11.30
C GLN A 35 3.37 7.85 12.63
N GLY A 36 3.23 6.94 13.58
CA GLY A 36 2.98 7.18 14.99
C GLY A 36 3.84 6.28 15.86
N ILE A 37 3.72 6.46 17.17
CA ILE A 37 4.28 5.56 18.17
C ILE A 37 3.16 4.63 18.63
N ASP A 38 3.48 3.35 18.74
CA ASP A 38 2.58 2.37 19.32
C ASP A 38 2.53 2.54 20.86
N ALA A 39 1.39 3.01 21.35
CA ALA A 39 1.17 3.28 22.77
C ALA A 39 1.23 2.01 23.65
N GLU A 40 1.06 0.82 23.06
CA GLU A 40 1.14 -0.44 23.82
C GLU A 40 2.58 -0.92 24.00
N SER A 41 3.51 -0.46 23.16
CA SER A 41 4.89 -0.95 23.14
C SER A 41 5.95 0.14 23.25
N ASP A 42 5.56 1.41 23.51
CA ASP A 42 6.33 2.64 23.83
C ASP A 42 7.60 2.93 23.00
N ARG A 43 7.92 2.08 22.03
CA ARG A 43 9.20 2.00 21.32
C ARG A 43 9.07 1.43 19.92
N THR A 44 7.88 0.97 19.52
CA THR A 44 7.65 0.52 18.15
C THR A 44 6.80 1.53 17.40
N HIS A 45 7.06 1.65 16.11
CA HIS A 45 6.33 2.54 15.22
C HIS A 45 5.18 1.82 14.52
N LEU A 46 4.14 2.58 14.19
CA LEU A 46 3.03 2.10 13.37
C LEU A 46 2.57 3.19 12.42
N GLY A 47 1.81 2.82 11.40
CA GLY A 47 1.21 3.80 10.52
C GLY A 47 0.53 3.20 9.31
N GLU A 48 0.26 4.07 8.34
CA GLU A 48 -0.26 3.71 7.03
C GLU A 48 0.79 4.07 5.96
N VAL A 49 0.72 3.40 4.82
CA VAL A 49 1.51 3.80 3.65
C VAL A 49 0.66 3.67 2.40
N LEU A 50 0.78 4.65 1.51
CA LEU A 50 0.07 4.75 0.24
C LEU A 50 1.07 4.62 -0.90
N TRP A 51 0.91 3.59 -1.71
CA TRP A 51 1.59 3.44 -2.98
C TRP A 51 0.64 3.70 -4.12
N GLY A 52 1.13 4.27 -5.21
CA GLY A 52 0.30 4.50 -6.37
C GLY A 52 1.05 5.02 -7.58
N ILE A 53 0.25 5.31 -8.60
CA ILE A 53 0.71 5.79 -9.90
C ILE A 53 -0.39 6.62 -10.55
N GLU A 54 0.02 7.68 -11.25
CA GLU A 54 -0.83 8.41 -12.17
C GLU A 54 -0.81 7.70 -13.54
N VAL A 55 -1.96 7.27 -14.02
CA VAL A 55 -2.12 6.65 -15.34
C VAL A 55 -2.72 7.67 -16.30
N LYS A 56 -1.98 7.98 -17.37
CA LYS A 56 -2.42 8.85 -18.46
C LYS A 56 -2.75 7.98 -19.67
N ASP A 57 -4.00 7.99 -20.08
CA ASP A 57 -4.39 7.50 -21.40
C ASP A 57 -4.41 8.67 -22.39
N SER A 58 -4.02 8.43 -23.64
CA SER A 58 -3.97 9.48 -24.65
C SER A 58 -5.35 10.11 -24.87
N GLY A 59 -5.55 11.32 -24.34
CA GLY A 59 -6.76 12.11 -24.50
C GLY A 59 -7.77 12.05 -23.34
N SER A 60 -7.46 11.38 -22.24
CA SER A 60 -8.30 11.34 -21.04
C SER A 60 -7.70 12.13 -19.86
N THR A 61 -8.54 12.46 -18.88
CA THR A 61 -8.09 13.00 -17.59
C THR A 61 -7.20 11.97 -16.89
N PRO A 62 -6.04 12.36 -16.34
CA PRO A 62 -5.18 11.46 -15.58
C PRO A 62 -5.96 10.81 -14.43
N ARG A 63 -5.77 9.50 -14.24
CA ARG A 63 -6.45 8.73 -13.20
C ARG A 63 -5.43 8.20 -12.20
N MET A 64 -5.76 8.32 -10.92
CA MET A 64 -4.96 7.77 -9.85
C MET A 64 -5.33 6.32 -9.58
N LEU A 65 -4.32 5.46 -9.47
CA LEU A 65 -4.46 4.10 -8.99
C LEU A 65 -3.52 3.91 -7.79
N GLY A 66 -3.99 3.28 -6.73
CA GLY A 66 -3.14 3.02 -5.56
C GLY A 66 -3.51 1.83 -4.73
N VAL A 67 -2.69 1.61 -3.71
CA VAL A 67 -2.84 0.61 -2.66
C VAL A 67 -2.41 1.25 -1.34
N CYS A 68 -3.25 1.15 -0.32
CA CYS A 68 -3.00 1.64 1.02
C CYS A 68 -3.05 0.48 2.01
N TRP A 69 -2.14 0.45 2.97
CA TRP A 69 -2.17 -0.55 4.04
C TRP A 69 -1.56 -0.01 5.33
N GLU A 70 -1.91 -0.67 6.43
CA GLU A 70 -1.32 -0.44 7.74
C GLU A 70 -0.06 -1.28 7.94
N TRP A 71 0.94 -0.68 8.57
CA TRP A 71 2.18 -1.33 8.96
C TRP A 71 2.48 -1.10 10.43
N ARG A 72 3.25 -2.03 11.01
CA ARG A 72 3.72 -1.99 12.39
C ARG A 72 5.15 -2.49 12.46
N GLU A 73 5.95 -1.85 13.29
CA GLU A 73 7.23 -2.36 13.70
C GLU A 73 7.02 -3.43 14.79
N VAL A 74 7.48 -4.65 14.53
CA VAL A 74 7.28 -5.78 15.45
C VAL A 74 8.43 -5.94 16.44
N ILE A 75 9.63 -5.55 16.01
CA ILE A 75 10.84 -5.36 16.80
C ILE A 75 11.64 -4.22 16.13
N PRO A 76 12.61 -3.59 16.83
CA PRO A 76 13.37 -2.49 16.26
C PRO A 76 13.91 -2.80 14.85
N ASN A 77 13.65 -1.92 13.89
CA ASN A 77 13.99 -2.00 12.46
C ASN A 77 13.27 -3.08 11.64
N VAL A 78 12.31 -3.82 12.22
CA VAL A 78 11.57 -4.86 11.51
C VAL A 78 10.10 -4.46 11.43
N VAL A 79 9.68 -4.04 10.24
CA VAL A 79 8.29 -3.67 9.97
C VAL A 79 7.55 -4.78 9.22
N ALA A 80 6.29 -4.96 9.57
CA ALA A 80 5.38 -5.95 9.02
C ALA A 80 4.05 -5.31 8.61
N LEU A 81 3.36 -5.96 7.68
CA LEU A 81 1.97 -5.64 7.33
C LEU A 81 1.07 -5.97 8.52
N SER A 82 0.39 -4.97 9.08
CA SER A 82 -0.37 -5.13 10.33
C SER A 82 -1.60 -6.03 10.15
N ASN A 83 -2.29 -5.86 9.03
CA ASN A 83 -3.50 -6.60 8.71
C ASN A 83 -3.49 -7.01 7.23
N PRO A 84 -3.15 -8.27 6.89
CA PRO A 84 -3.16 -8.77 5.52
C PRO A 84 -4.52 -8.70 4.83
N LEU A 85 -5.62 -8.63 5.59
CA LEU A 85 -6.97 -8.49 5.06
C LEU A 85 -7.43 -7.02 4.98
N GLY A 86 -6.65 -6.10 5.56
CA GLY A 86 -6.95 -4.67 5.64
C GLY A 86 -6.35 -3.83 4.52
N ILE A 87 -5.83 -4.45 3.46
CA ILE A 87 -5.27 -3.71 2.32
C ILE A 87 -6.41 -3.09 1.52
N GLN A 88 -6.32 -1.79 1.29
CA GLN A 88 -7.30 -1.01 0.52
C GLN A 88 -6.75 -0.60 -0.83
N SER A 89 -7.63 -0.52 -1.82
CA SER A 89 -7.30 -0.06 -3.17
C SER A 89 -8.56 0.42 -3.87
N ASN A 90 -8.44 1.40 -4.77
CA ASN A 90 -9.51 1.79 -5.66
C ASN A 90 -9.64 0.86 -6.89
N VAL A 91 -8.86 -0.22 -6.98
CA VAL A 91 -8.89 -1.13 -8.14
C VAL A 91 -10.14 -2.02 -8.19
N ARG A 92 -10.67 -2.21 -9.40
CA ARG A 92 -11.66 -3.24 -9.74
C ARG A 92 -11.04 -4.20 -10.74
N LEU A 93 -10.55 -5.33 -10.23
CA LEU A 93 -9.86 -6.32 -11.07
C LEU A 93 -10.85 -7.19 -11.83
N LYS A 94 -10.58 -7.35 -13.13
CA LYS A 94 -11.27 -8.29 -14.01
C LYS A 94 -10.37 -9.50 -14.28
N ASP A 95 -10.96 -10.70 -14.22
CA ASP A 95 -10.29 -11.93 -14.61
C ASP A 95 -10.26 -12.10 -16.14
N GLU A 96 -9.77 -13.25 -16.60
CA GLU A 96 -9.61 -13.57 -18.02
C GLU A 96 -10.95 -13.65 -18.78
N THR A 97 -12.05 -13.84 -18.06
CA THR A 97 -13.41 -13.85 -18.64
C THR A 97 -14.02 -12.44 -18.71
N GLY A 98 -13.32 -11.44 -18.15
CA GLY A 98 -13.81 -10.07 -18.01
C GLY A 98 -14.72 -9.84 -16.79
N ALA A 99 -14.97 -10.89 -16.00
CA ALA A 99 -15.76 -10.79 -14.77
C ALA A 99 -14.94 -10.19 -13.63
N LEU A 100 -15.62 -9.49 -12.71
CA LEU A 100 -14.96 -8.96 -11.52
C LEU A 100 -14.49 -10.09 -10.61
N VAL A 101 -13.24 -9.96 -10.16
CA VAL A 101 -12.62 -10.87 -9.21
C VAL A 101 -13.32 -10.76 -7.86
N THR A 102 -13.56 -11.91 -7.20
CA THR A 102 -14.19 -11.94 -5.87
C THR A 102 -13.34 -11.24 -4.82
N PRO A 103 -13.91 -10.70 -3.73
CA PRO A 103 -13.14 -10.03 -2.68
C PRO A 103 -11.98 -10.88 -2.12
N ALA A 104 -12.21 -12.19 -1.93
CA ALA A 104 -11.20 -13.11 -1.44
C ALA A 104 -10.04 -13.31 -2.44
N LYS A 105 -10.29 -13.25 -3.75
CA LYS A 105 -9.22 -13.30 -4.76
C LYS A 105 -8.54 -11.93 -4.91
N LEU A 106 -9.30 -10.83 -4.78
CA LEU A 106 -8.76 -9.48 -4.81
C LEU A 106 -7.72 -9.29 -3.71
N ILE A 107 -8.01 -9.70 -2.47
CA ILE A 107 -7.07 -9.55 -1.36
C ILE A 107 -5.77 -10.34 -1.58
N LEU A 108 -5.80 -11.49 -2.28
CA LEU A 108 -4.59 -12.22 -2.68
C LEU A 108 -3.73 -11.40 -3.65
N HIS A 109 -4.36 -10.76 -4.64
CA HIS A 109 -3.66 -9.89 -5.60
C HIS A 109 -3.10 -8.62 -4.95
N LEU A 110 -3.79 -8.06 -3.96
CA LEU A 110 -3.31 -6.92 -3.19
C LEU A 110 -2.12 -7.30 -2.30
N ASN A 111 -2.19 -8.43 -1.59
CA ASN A 111 -1.05 -8.93 -0.80
C ASN A 111 0.17 -9.21 -1.68
N ALA A 112 -0.03 -9.82 -2.86
CA ALA A 112 1.05 -10.07 -3.81
C ALA A 112 1.67 -8.76 -4.37
N ALA A 113 0.88 -7.69 -4.48
CA ALA A 113 1.40 -6.38 -4.86
C ALA A 113 2.23 -5.77 -3.72
N VAL A 114 1.68 -5.74 -2.50
CA VAL A 114 2.36 -5.21 -1.30
C VAL A 114 3.68 -5.94 -1.02
N SER A 115 3.72 -7.26 -1.18
CA SER A 115 4.97 -8.03 -1.01
C SER A 115 6.02 -7.74 -2.08
N GLY A 116 5.61 -7.30 -3.28
CA GLY A 116 6.50 -6.88 -4.36
C GLY A 116 7.01 -5.44 -4.23
N PHE A 117 6.37 -4.61 -3.41
CA PHE A 117 6.79 -3.24 -3.17
C PHE A 117 8.01 -3.19 -2.24
N ARG A 118 8.99 -2.33 -2.55
CA ARG A 118 10.18 -2.12 -1.70
C ARG A 118 9.88 -1.18 -0.53
N TRP A 119 8.83 -1.46 0.23
CA TRP A 119 8.28 -0.54 1.22
C TRP A 119 8.96 -0.64 2.59
N GLN A 120 9.32 -1.84 3.06
CA GLN A 120 9.87 -2.02 4.40
C GLN A 120 11.17 -1.23 4.59
N GLY A 121 12.11 -1.36 3.65
CA GLY A 121 13.38 -0.64 3.71
C GLY A 121 13.25 0.87 3.57
N ARG A 122 12.15 1.37 2.98
CA ARG A 122 11.84 2.81 2.95
C ARG A 122 11.35 3.27 4.31
N LEU A 123 10.34 2.60 4.87
CA LEU A 123 9.77 2.98 6.16
C LEU A 123 10.78 2.91 7.31
N VAL A 124 11.68 1.92 7.31
CA VAL A 124 12.75 1.83 8.32
C VAL A 124 13.70 3.05 8.23
N ARG A 125 13.99 3.55 7.03
CA ARG A 125 14.81 4.77 6.86
C ARG A 125 14.06 6.01 7.31
N ASP A 126 12.80 6.14 6.89
CA ASP A 126 11.99 7.34 7.13
C ASP A 126 11.59 7.45 8.61
N ALA A 127 11.40 6.31 9.29
CA ALA A 127 11.12 6.23 10.72
C ALA A 127 12.31 6.63 11.61
N GLY A 128 13.49 6.89 11.04
CA GLY A 128 14.65 7.37 11.79
C GLY A 128 15.21 6.35 12.78
N VAL A 129 15.07 5.04 12.51
CA VAL A 129 15.47 3.94 13.40
C VAL A 129 17.01 3.75 13.47
N HIS A 130 17.78 4.83 13.25
CA HIS A 130 19.24 4.89 13.36
C HIS A 130 19.76 5.68 14.57
N ARG A 131 18.97 5.85 15.63
CA ARG A 131 19.41 6.37 16.93
C ARG A 131 18.75 5.52 18.02
N ASP A 132 19.41 4.82 18.94
CA ASP A 132 20.78 4.78 19.40
C ASP A 132 21.12 3.32 19.76
N MET A 133 22.22 2.79 19.22
CA MET A 133 22.87 1.59 19.76
C MET A 133 24.33 1.90 20.15
N ALA A 134 24.56 3.16 20.53
CA ALA A 134 25.82 3.64 21.07
C ALA A 134 25.54 4.67 22.18
N ALA A 135 25.19 4.17 23.37
CA ALA A 135 25.43 4.82 24.67
C ALA A 135 25.33 3.77 25.77
#